data_AF-A0A927YU65-F1
#
_entry.id   AF-A0A927YU65-F1
#
_cell.length_a   1.000
_cell.length_b   1.000
_cell.length_c   1.000
_cell.angle_alpha   90.00
_cell.angle_beta   90.00
_cell.angle_gamma   90.00
#
_symmetry.space_group_name_H-M   'P 1'
#
loop_
_entity.id
_entity.type
_entity.pdbx_description
1 polymer ?
#
loop_
_entity_poly.entity_id
_entity_poly.type
_entity_poly.pdbx_seq_one_letter_code
_entity_poly.pdbx_strand_id
1 'polypeptide(L)' 'MTENQENILSQIMDTKSVHEKLKLLEDNRDLLDARMLGNLAVIFDILPDTENPEELYEHIVQYLQTRARFEPERLR' A
#
# COMPACT_ATOMS: atom_id res chain seq x y z
N MET A 1 8.80 14.58 -2.22
CA MET A 1 8.60 13.31 -2.93
C MET A 1 9.59 13.31 -4.08
N THR A 2 10.38 12.25 -4.22
CA THR A 2 11.32 12.08 -5.33
C THR A 2 10.59 11.45 -6.53
N GLU A 3 11.15 11.55 -7.74
CA GLU A 3 10.56 10.96 -8.95
C GLU A 3 10.31 9.44 -8.80
N ASN A 4 11.22 8.74 -8.11
CA ASN A 4 11.07 7.30 -7.83
C ASN A 4 9.87 7.00 -6.91
N GLN A 5 9.62 7.85 -5.91
CA GLN A 5 8.50 7.72 -4.99
C GLN A 5 7.16 7.97 -5.69
N GLU A 6 7.09 8.99 -6.55
CA GLU A 6 5.92 9.26 -7.37
C GLU A 6 5.56 8.07 -8.27
N ASN A 7 6.59 7.49 -8.90
CA ASN A 7 6.41 6.34 -9.78
C ASN A 7 5.87 5.12 -9.01
N ILE A 8 6.40 4.81 -7.83
CA ILE A 8 5.93 3.69 -7.00
C ILE A 8 4.49 3.90 -6.54
N LEU A 9 4.13 5.11 -6.10
CA LEU A 9 2.76 5.42 -5.68
C LEU A 9 1.79 5.19 -6.83
N SER A 10 2.10 5.68 -8.03
CA SER A 10 1.30 5.45 -9.24
C SER A 10 1.17 3.96 -9.56
N GLN A 11 2.28 3.21 -9.52
CA GLN A 11 2.26 1.76 -9.75
C GLN A 11 1.36 1.03 -8.75
N ILE A 12 1.47 1.36 -7.46
CA ILE A 12 0.61 0.78 -6.41
C ILE A 12 -0.85 1.09 -6.72
N MET A 13 -1.19 2.31 -7.12
CA MET A 13 -2.58 2.68 -7.43
C MET A 13 -3.12 1.96 -8.67
N ASP A 14 -2.35 1.92 -9.76
CA ASP A 14 -2.75 1.34 -11.05
C ASP A 14 -2.85 -0.20 -11.01
N THR A 15 -2.11 -0.83 -10.11
CA THR A 15 -2.16 -2.27 -9.90
C THR A 15 -3.56 -2.70 -9.48
N LYS A 16 -4.15 -3.67 -10.18
CA LYS A 16 -5.52 -4.13 -9.90
C LYS A 16 -5.57 -5.25 -8.87
N SER A 17 -4.53 -6.09 -8.82
CA SER A 17 -4.48 -7.19 -7.87
C SER A 17 -4.05 -6.70 -6.50
N VAL A 18 -4.79 -7.07 -5.47
CA VAL A 18 -4.43 -6.81 -4.08
C VAL A 18 -3.12 -7.51 -3.71
N HIS A 19 -2.91 -8.74 -4.21
CA HIS A 19 -1.66 -9.47 -4.01
C HIS A 19 -0.46 -8.76 -4.66
N GLU A 20 -0.62 -8.22 -5.86
CA GLU A 20 0.43 -7.44 -6.52
C GLU A 20 0.69 -6.12 -5.78
N LYS A 21 -0.33 -5.44 -5.25
CA LYS A 21 -0.17 -4.25 -4.39
C LYS A 21 0.64 -4.56 -3.13
N LEU A 22 0.35 -5.70 -2.46
CA LEU A 22 1.11 -6.15 -1.28
C LEU A 22 2.58 -6.36 -1.62
N LYS A 23 2.85 -7.07 -2.71
CA LYS A 23 4.21 -7.30 -3.18
C LYS A 23 4.95 -5.99 -3.48
N LEU A 24 4.29 -5.04 -4.15
CA LEU A 24 4.88 -3.72 -4.43
C LEU A 24 5.21 -2.95 -3.14
N LEU A 25 4.38 -3.04 -2.11
CA LEU A 25 4.66 -2.42 -0.81
C LEU A 25 5.86 -3.07 -0.12
N GLU A 26 5.93 -4.41 -0.12
CA GLU A 26 7.02 -5.17 0.48
C GLU A 26 8.35 -4.91 -0.23
N ASP A 27 8.36 -5.01 -1.57
CA ASP A 27 9.56 -4.84 -2.41
C ASP A 27 10.12 -3.41 -2.35
N ASN A 28 9.29 -2.41 -2.00
CA ASN A 28 9.65 -1.00 -1.98
C ASN A 28 9.58 -0.35 -0.59
N ARG A 29 9.55 -1.13 0.50
CA ARG A 29 9.36 -0.63 1.87
C ARG A 29 10.26 0.55 2.21
N ASP A 30 11.53 0.50 1.84
CA ASP A 30 12.53 1.53 2.14
C ASP A 30 12.29 2.86 1.42
N LEU A 31 11.45 2.87 0.38
CA LEU A 31 11.11 4.05 -0.40
C LEU A 31 9.81 4.72 0.06
N LEU A 32 9.03 4.06 0.93
CA LEU A 32 7.74 4.53 1.42
C LEU A 32 7.91 5.37 2.69
N ASP A 33 7.96 6.69 2.51
CA ASP A 33 8.00 7.61 3.65
C ASP A 33 6.62 7.80 4.30
N ALA A 34 6.60 8.43 5.48
CA ALA A 34 5.36 8.69 6.23
C ALA A 34 4.30 9.44 5.41
N ARG A 35 4.73 10.34 4.51
CA ARG A 35 3.80 11.11 3.66
C ARG A 35 3.17 10.22 2.60
N MET A 36 3.94 9.37 1.95
CA MET A 36 3.43 8.38 0.99
C MET A 36 2.47 7.40 1.65
N LEU A 37 2.85 6.87 2.81
CA LEU A 37 2.03 5.95 3.58
C LEU A 37 0.73 6.62 4.04
N GLY A 38 0.79 7.87 4.53
CA GLY A 38 -0.41 8.65 4.83
C GLY A 38 -1.33 8.83 3.62
N ASN A 39 -0.78 9.15 2.44
CA ASN A 39 -1.56 9.24 1.21
C ASN A 39 -2.21 7.90 0.84
N LEU A 40 -1.47 6.80 0.94
CA LEU A 40 -2.00 5.45 0.68
C LEU A 40 -3.10 5.06 1.67
N ALA A 41 -2.94 5.40 2.95
CA ALA A 41 -3.97 5.18 3.96
C ALA A 41 -5.27 5.90 3.58
N VAL A 42 -5.19 7.18 3.19
CA VAL A 42 -6.35 7.95 2.70
C VAL A 42 -6.96 7.31 1.45
N ILE A 43 -6.14 6.90 0.48
CA ILE A 43 -6.61 6.25 -0.76
C ILE A 43 -7.35 4.94 -0.48
N PHE A 44 -6.89 4.17 0.51
CA PHE A 44 -7.51 2.91 0.90
C PHE A 44 -8.65 3.06 1.91
N ASP A 45 -8.99 4.29 2.27
CA ASP A 45 -9.99 4.63 3.28
C ASP A 45 -9.67 4.02 4.66
N ILE A 46 -8.38 4.02 5.00
CA ILE A 46 -7.85 3.64 6.30
C ILE A 46 -7.75 4.93 7.11
N LEU A 47 -8.31 4.93 8.31
CA LEU A 47 -8.21 6.03 9.28
C LEU A 47 -7.19 5.65 10.36
N PRO A 48 -5.88 5.82 10.12
CA PRO A 48 -4.88 5.60 11.14
C PRO A 48 -4.97 6.70 12.20
N ASP A 49 -4.85 6.31 13.46
CA ASP A 49 -4.76 7.19 14.63
C ASP A 49 -3.30 7.57 14.95
N THR A 50 -2.42 7.49 13.94
CA THR A 50 -0.97 7.59 14.10
C THR A 50 -0.32 8.27 12.91
N GLU A 51 0.75 9.02 13.18
CA GLU A 51 1.64 9.61 12.17
C GLU A 51 2.95 8.81 12.02
N ASN A 52 3.10 7.71 12.78
CA ASN A 52 4.28 6.86 12.72
C ASN A 52 4.29 6.06 11.40
N PRO A 53 5.35 6.19 10.56
CA PRO A 53 5.43 5.47 9.29
C PRO A 53 5.37 3.94 9.45
N GLU A 54 5.95 3.37 10.51
CA GLU A 54 5.92 1.92 10.70
C GLU A 54 4.49 1.43 10.97
N GLU A 55 3.77 2.12 11.84
CA GLU A 55 2.36 1.79 12.16
C GLU A 55 1.44 2.03 10.95
N LEU A 56 1.66 3.12 10.20
CA LEU A 56 0.96 3.37 8.94
C LEU A 56 1.16 2.23 7.94
N TYR A 57 2.40 1.77 7.78
CA TYR A 57 2.74 0.65 6.91
C TYR A 57 2.03 -0.63 7.37
N GLU A 58 2.06 -0.94 8.66
CA GLU A 58 1.38 -2.11 9.22
C GLU A 58 -0.13 -2.07 8.99
N HIS A 59 -0.78 -0.94 9.21
CA HIS A 59 -2.21 -0.77 8.97
C HIS A 59 -2.57 -1.00 7.49
N ILE A 60 -1.77 -0.46 6.56
CA ILE A 60 -1.96 -0.65 5.12
C ILE A 60 -1.79 -2.12 4.73
N VAL A 61 -0.74 -2.78 5.22
CA VAL A 61 -0.48 -4.19 4.94
C VAL A 61 -1.60 -5.08 5.48
N GLN A 62 -2.02 -4.88 6.72
CA GLN A 62 -3.11 -5.65 7.33
C GLN A 62 -4.43 -5.47 6.58
N TYR A 63 -4.74 -4.24 6.14
CA TYR A 63 -5.90 -3.95 5.32
C TYR A 63 -5.86 -4.72 4.00
N LEU A 64 -4.75 -4.64 3.27
CA LEU A 64 -4.59 -5.32 1.98
C LEU A 64 -4.55 -6.85 2.13
N GLN A 65 -3.91 -7.39 3.17
CA GLN A 65 -3.95 -8.83 3.48
C GLN A 65 -5.39 -9.31 3.74
N THR A 66 -6.20 -8.50 4.43
CA THR A 66 -7.61 -8.82 4.65
C THR A 66 -8.37 -8.80 3.33
N ARG A 67 -8.17 -7.79 2.48
CA ARG A 67 -8.75 -7.70 1.13
C ARG A 67 -8.33 -8.86 0.23
N ALA A 68 -7.07 -9.29 0.31
CA ALA A 68 -6.51 -10.37 -0.51
C ALA A 68 -7.25 -11.69 -0.30
N ARG A 69 -7.73 -11.97 0.92
CA ARG A 69 -8.54 -13.18 1.22
C ARG A 69 -9.87 -13.24 0.45
N PHE A 70 -10.38 -12.09 0.02
CA PHE A 70 -11.63 -11.97 -0.72
C PHE A 70 -11.41 -11.64 -2.20
N GLU A 71 -10.16 -11.43 -2.62
CA GLU A 71 -9.82 -11.32 -4.03
C GLU A 71 -9.94 -12.72 -4.62
N PRO A 72 -10.93 -12.99 -5.50
CA PRO A 72 -10.99 -14.28 -6.15
C PRO A 72 -9.70 -14.43 -6.95
N GLU A 73 -8.94 -15.49 -6.69
CA GLU A 73 -7.91 -15.94 -7.60
C GLU A 73 -8.63 -16.16 -8.94
N ARG A 74 -8.51 -15.20 -9.85
CA ARG A 74 -8.90 -15.44 -11.24
C ARG A 74 -7.93 -16.52 -11.67
N LEU A 75 -8.39 -17.77 -11.66
CA LEU A 75 -7.76 -18.92 -12.31
C LEU A 75 -7.31 -18.42 -13.68
N ARG A 76 -6.02 -18.11 -13.80
CA ARG A 76 -5.36 -17.73 -15.04
C ARG A 76 -4.76 -18.97 -15.65
#